data_AF-A0A2G7M028-F1
#
_entry.id   AF-A0A2G7M028-F1
#
_cell.length_a   1.000
_cell.length_b   1.000
_cell.length_c   1.000
_cell.angle_alpha   90.00
_cell.angle_beta   90.00
_cell.angle_gamma   90.00
#
_symmetry.space_group_name_H-M   'P 1'
#
loop_
_entity.id
_entity.type
_entity.pdbx_description
1 polymer ?
#
loop_
_entity_poly.entity_id
_entity_poly.type
_entity_poly.pdbx_seq_one_letter_code
_entity_poly.pdbx_strand_id
1 'polypeptide(L)' 'MEYIIRLSEDYEKCEKVLNKFGIVAYRSPVIKGLIGYRSKLDIEYLSKRDFIDQIEIAPKGTFVGYL' A
#
# COMPACT_ATOMS: atom_id res chain seq x y z
N MET A 1 2.06 -3.66 -12.21
CA MET A 1 3.31 -3.95 -11.46
C MET A 1 2.92 -3.93 -10.01
N GLU A 2 3.34 -4.91 -9.21
CA GLU A 2 2.87 -5.01 -7.83
C GLU A 2 3.81 -4.27 -6.89
N TYR A 3 3.26 -3.58 -5.90
CA TYR A 3 4.04 -2.84 -4.91
C TYR A 3 3.58 -3.22 -3.51
N ILE A 4 4.56 -3.30 -2.62
CA ILE A 4 4.41 -3.45 -1.19
C ILE A 4 4.74 -2.11 -0.57
N ILE A 5 3.80 -1.53 0.18
CA ILE A 5 4.03 -0.30 0.93
C ILE A 5 3.99 -0.59 2.41
N ARG A 6 5.01 -0.17 3.15
CA ARG A 6 5.05 -0.17 4.61
C ARG A 6 4.67 1.21 5.13
N LEU A 7 3.73 1.20 6.07
CA LEU A 7 3.27 2.40 6.77
C LEU A 7 4.10 2.64 8.04
N SER A 8 4.42 3.90 8.32
CA SER A 8 5.03 4.31 9.59
C SER A 8 3.98 4.45 10.71
N GLU A 9 2.70 4.54 10.35
CA GLU A 9 1.55 4.63 11.25
C GLU A 9 0.62 3.41 11.17
N ASP A 10 -0.35 3.33 12.10
CA ASP A 10 -1.40 2.32 12.05
C ASP A 10 -2.24 2.41 10.78
N TYR A 11 -2.53 1.25 10.18
CA TYR A 11 -3.28 1.15 8.93
C TYR A 11 -4.61 1.91 8.98
N GLU A 12 -5.36 1.89 10.08
CA GLU A 12 -6.67 2.57 10.19
C GLU A 12 -6.57 4.09 10.02
N LYS A 13 -5.45 4.70 10.41
CA LYS A 13 -5.21 6.14 10.19
C LYS A 13 -4.94 6.41 8.72
N CYS A 14 -4.11 5.58 8.10
CA CYS A 14 -3.75 5.70 6.69
C CYS A 14 -4.93 5.35 5.78
N GLU A 15 -5.76 4.36 6.13
CA GLU A 15 -6.92 3.89 5.37
C GLU A 15 -7.89 5.03 5.06
N LYS A 16 -8.18 5.90 6.03
CA LYS A 16 -9.02 7.08 5.81
C LYS A 16 -8.46 8.03 4.75
N VAL A 17 -7.14 8.17 4.71
CA VAL A 17 -6.45 9.01 3.73
C VAL A 17 -6.46 8.31 2.36
N LEU A 18 -6.13 7.03 2.30
CA LEU A 18 -6.11 6.21 1.09
C LEU A 18 -7.49 6.15 0.42
N ASN A 19 -8.54 5.89 1.21
CA ASN A 19 -9.93 5.87 0.73
C ASN A 19 -10.38 7.22 0.15
N LYS A 20 -9.96 8.35 0.73
CA LYS A 20 -10.24 9.68 0.17
C LYS A 20 -9.64 9.88 -1.22
N PHE A 21 -8.55 9.18 -1.53
CA PHE A 21 -7.90 9.23 -2.84
C PHE A 21 -8.39 8.14 -3.80
N GLY A 22 -9.39 7.34 -3.42
CA GLY A 22 -9.85 6.20 -4.22
C GLY A 22 -8.82 5.09 -4.32
N ILE A 23 -7.84 5.08 -3.41
CA ILE A 23 -6.72 4.15 -3.40
C ILE A 23 -7.15 2.90 -2.62
N VAL A 24 -7.32 1.79 -3.32
CA VAL A 24 -7.72 0.50 -2.71
C VAL A 24 -6.49 -0.20 -2.14
N ALA A 25 -6.44 -0.27 -0.82
CA ALA A 25 -5.30 -0.73 -0.06
C ALA A 25 -5.59 -2.08 0.62
N TYR A 26 -4.89 -3.15 0.26
CA TYR A 26 -5.03 -4.44 0.95
C TYR A 26 -4.12 -4.52 2.16
N ARG A 27 -4.70 -4.67 3.37
CA ARG A 27 -3.93 -4.91 4.59
C ARG A 27 -3.44 -6.36 4.63
N SER A 28 -2.14 -6.59 4.75
CA SER A 28 -1.62 -7.93 5.04
C SER A 28 -1.89 -8.32 6.52
N PRO A 29 -2.41 -9.53 6.79
CA PRO A 29 -2.51 -10.04 8.16
C PRO A 29 -1.15 -10.48 8.73
N VAL A 30 -0.16 -10.73 7.87
CA VAL A 30 1.16 -11.25 8.25
C VAL A 30 2.17 -10.12 8.49
N ILE A 31 2.03 -9.00 7.75
CA ILE A 31 2.98 -7.88 7.82
C ILE A 31 2.22 -6.63 8.25
N LYS A 32 2.59 -6.10 9.41
CA LYS A 32 1.97 -4.90 9.98
C LYS A 32 2.22 -3.71 9.05
N GLY A 33 1.14 -3.06 8.60
CA GLY A 33 1.22 -1.86 7.76
C GLY A 33 1.56 -2.12 6.29
N LEU A 34 1.39 -3.34 5.78
CA LEU A 34 1.67 -3.66 4.38
C LEU A 34 0.45 -3.42 3.48
N ILE A 35 0.65 -2.71 2.37
CA ILE A 35 -0.37 -2.48 1.34
C ILE A 35 0.07 -2.97 -0.04
N GLY A 36 -0.80 -3.72 -0.72
CA GLY A 36 -0.62 -4.16 -2.11
C GLY A 36 -1.23 -3.23 -3.16
N TYR A 37 -0.44 -2.81 -4.16
CA TYR A 37 -0.89 -1.92 -5.25
C TYR A 37 -0.46 -2.36 -6.64
N ARG A 38 -1.22 -1.96 -7.67
CA ARG A 38 -0.93 -2.27 -9.09
C ARG A 38 -0.52 -1.08 -9.97
N SER A 39 -0.82 0.16 -9.57
CA SER A 39 -0.66 1.37 -10.38
C SER A 39 0.58 2.17 -9.97
N LYS A 40 1.44 2.52 -10.93
CA LYS A 40 2.66 3.29 -10.70
C LYS A 40 2.38 4.75 -10.29
N LEU A 41 1.31 5.35 -10.82
CA LEU A 41 0.93 6.73 -10.53
C LEU A 41 0.55 6.92 -9.05
N ASP A 42 -0.18 5.95 -8.49
CA ASP A 42 -0.59 6.00 -7.08
C ASP A 42 0.64 5.88 -6.16
N ILE A 43 1.64 5.09 -6.56
CA ILE A 43 2.90 4.93 -5.82
C ILE A 43 3.73 6.22 -5.80
N GLU A 44 3.85 6.91 -6.94
CA GLU A 44 4.55 8.20 -7.00
C GLU A 44 3.88 9.29 -6.17
N TYR A 45 2.57 9.17 -5.96
CA TYR A 45 1.84 10.05 -5.07
C TYR A 45 2.05 9.68 -3.59
N LEU A 46 1.99 8.39 -3.27
CA LEU A 46 2.16 7.88 -1.91
C LEU A 46 3.59 8.08 -1.41
N SER A 47 4.61 8.00 -2.26
CA SER A 47 6.01 8.23 -1.86
C SER A 47 6.28 9.63 -1.29
N LYS A 48 5.38 10.58 -1.52
CA LYS A 48 5.47 11.95 -1.00
C LYS A 48 4.76 12.13 0.35
N ARG A 49 4.18 11.07 0.90
CA ARG A 49 3.41 11.10 2.14
C ARG A 49 4.28 10.73 3.33
N ASP A 50 4.13 11.51 4.39
CA ASP A 50 4.82 11.40 5.68
C ASP A 50 4.55 10.08 6.41
N PHE A 51 3.42 9.44 6.16
CA PHE A 51 3.05 8.15 6.76
C PHE A 51 3.57 6.93 5.99
N ILE A 52 4.35 7.12 4.91
CA ILE A 52 4.99 6.04 4.16
C ILE A 52 6.43 5.86 4.63
N ASP A 53 6.72 4.67 5.13
CA ASP A 53 8.05 4.29 5.62
C ASP A 53 8.90 3.68 4.50
N GLN A 54 8.32 2.73 3.75
CA GLN A 54 9.04 2.01 2.70
C GLN A 54 8.13 1.62 1.55
N ILE A 55 8.67 1.60 0.33
CA ILE A 55 8.00 1.09 -0.86
C ILE A 55 8.92 0.06 -1.53
N GLU A 56 8.40 -1.13 -1.77
CA GLU A 56 9.11 -2.26 -2.38
C GLU A 56 8.34 -2.74 -3.62
N ILE A 57 9.05 -3.14 -4.67
CA ILE A 57 8.43 -3.77 -5.85
C ILE A 57 8.18 -5.24 -5.51
N ALA A 58 6.93 -5.67 -5.59
CA ALA A 58 6.54 -7.04 -5.34
C ALA A 58 6.67 -7.89 -6.62
N PRO A 59 7.08 -9.17 -6.52
CA PRO A 59 6.99 -10.12 -7.61
C PRO A 59 5.57 -10.19 -8.18
N LYS A 60 5.44 -10.38 -9.50
CA LYS A 60 4.12 -10.57 -10.13
C LYS A 60 3.46 -11.83 -9.57
N GLY A 61 2.22 -11.70 -9.10
CA GLY A 61 1.46 -12.78 -8.47
C GLY A 61 1.30 -12.63 -6.95
N THR A 62 1.96 -11.65 -6.32
CA THR A 62 1.98 -11.48 -4.86
C THR A 62 0.57 -11.31 -4.28
N PHE A 63 -0.34 -10.66 -5.00
CA PHE A 63 -1.69 -10.36 -4.51
C PHE A 63 -2.80 -11.20 -5.18
N VAL A 64 -2.45 -12.22 -5.98
CA VAL A 64 -3.42 -13.00 -6.77
C VAL A 64 -4.31 -13.92 -5.91
N GLY A 65 -3.95 -14.19 -4.65
CA GLY A 65 -4.75 -14.98 -3.72
C GLY A 65 -5.64 -14.19 -2.74
N TYR A 66 -5.67 -12.86 -2.85
CA TYR A 66 -6.41 -11.97 -1.93
C TYR A 66 -7.62 -11.28 -2.60
N LEU A 67 -8.00 -11.71 -3.80
CA LEU A 67 -9.17 -11.25 -4.57
C LEU A 67 -10.30 -12.28 -4.54
#